data_AF-A0A0Q8LY07-F1
#
_entry.id   AF-A0A0Q8LY07-F1
#
_cell.length_a   1.000
_cell.length_b   1.000
_cell.length_c   1.000
_cell.angle_alpha   90.00
_cell.angle_beta   90.00
_cell.angle_gamma   90.00
#
_symmetry.space_group_name_H-M   'P 1'
#
loop_
_entity.id
_entity.type
_entity.pdbx_description
1 polymer ?
#
loop_
_entity_poly.entity_id
_entity_poly.type
_entity_poly.pdbx_seq_one_letter_code
_entity_poly.pdbx_strand_id
1 'polypeptide(L)'
;MVSPKGESRVPGRQVHYELFIRRTPGGGWTLDMATENRAAVISTAEDLMAEGKVAAVRVTKETLDPETREFQSVTILNLGAAEPVKKKKVVENLDPLCVSPQDLYTVHARERIGRLLEGWLERKGATAFELLHRPDLVEELEASGTDLQHAIQKVAIPEAQARGLTVHELIRTFTSLVERTIDRLLKDFRKGGMPDLDKEGFARAAERVSGDPERAYLLGAGVAASIAPARSWSEKISRLLDLADAAPITGPPRGLALQTIEQPLAEILGSKTGLDHIIGLELDLGGQMAAMTRLAACDTVDALMRIEPSVAKIMPPLSEAATRLAKWLAAEDFESVRLAIARRVVRDLNGPRRLRPGDAAGEIAVMRGLAMALTAAAGSLLQADEVQAAFTQRSRMLVTSDFVEAYLGGGDQTARDEAESLMWLVENVIGGANKRQAGRYLAAGIAALRFEKEFRYGPDTAAVKLQKLAALQRAVARGGLAPEDYQPIQVKIGDVGGMVEADARLIPTLARTPAPPGQKLMLMLKLAIGETAPNGPAADRARQEAMRLVRQEDTRADLAANPERMTQVRDLIQQLGQAA
;
A
#
# COMPACT_ATOMS: atom_id res chain seq x y z
N MET A 1 -11.27 65.25 -16.98
CA MET A 1 -12.36 64.29 -16.68
C MET A 1 -12.32 63.16 -17.70
N VAL A 2 -11.58 62.09 -17.42
CA VAL A 2 -11.78 60.74 -18.01
C VAL A 2 -11.22 59.76 -16.97
N SER A 3 -12.09 58.94 -16.38
CA SER A 3 -11.72 57.88 -15.43
C SER A 3 -11.06 56.69 -16.13
N PRO A 4 -10.03 56.04 -15.55
CA PRO A 4 -9.59 54.73 -16.02
C PRO A 4 -10.41 53.61 -15.36
N LYS A 5 -10.84 52.69 -16.21
CA LYS A 5 -11.62 51.48 -15.92
C LYS A 5 -10.85 50.53 -14.97
N GLY A 6 -11.59 49.97 -14.02
CA GLY A 6 -11.10 49.05 -13.00
C GLY A 6 -10.60 47.71 -13.55
N GLU A 7 -9.55 47.22 -12.93
CA GLU A 7 -9.14 45.82 -12.97
C GLU A 7 -10.20 44.97 -12.25
N SER A 8 -10.73 43.99 -12.96
CA SER A 8 -11.66 42.99 -12.47
C SER A 8 -11.00 42.12 -11.39
N ARG A 9 -11.44 42.27 -10.14
CA ARG A 9 -11.13 41.33 -9.05
C ARG A 9 -11.74 39.96 -9.39
N VAL A 10 -10.89 38.99 -9.69
CA VAL A 10 -11.26 37.57 -9.64
C VAL A 10 -11.36 37.18 -8.15
N PRO A 11 -12.52 36.73 -7.64
CA PRO A 11 -12.63 36.28 -6.26
C PRO A 11 -12.04 34.87 -6.14
N GLY A 12 -11.11 34.65 -5.20
CA GLY A 12 -10.82 33.29 -4.70
C GLY A 12 -9.37 32.84 -4.54
N ARG A 13 -8.34 33.69 -4.73
CA ARG A 13 -6.95 33.33 -4.35
C ARG A 13 -6.45 34.28 -3.26
N GLN A 14 -6.38 33.81 -2.02
CA GLN A 14 -5.64 34.50 -0.96
C GLN A 14 -4.15 34.39 -1.27
N VAL A 15 -3.53 35.54 -1.52
CA VAL A 15 -2.10 35.67 -1.81
C VAL A 15 -1.53 36.64 -0.80
N HIS A 16 -0.52 36.20 -0.06
CA HIS A 16 0.28 37.08 0.78
C HIS A 16 1.77 36.81 0.56
N TYR A 17 2.59 37.76 0.97
CA TYR A 17 4.03 37.72 0.82
C TYR A 17 4.69 37.79 2.19
N GLU A 18 5.69 36.96 2.41
CA GLU A 18 6.40 36.86 3.69
C GLU A 18 7.88 37.23 3.49
N LEU A 19 8.38 38.16 4.30
CA LEU A 19 9.79 38.53 4.36
C LEU A 19 10.45 37.79 5.52
N PHE A 20 11.38 36.90 5.19
CA PHE A 20 12.28 36.28 6.14
C PHE A 20 13.62 37.00 6.14
N ILE A 21 14.15 37.28 7.32
CA ILE A 21 15.46 37.90 7.50
C ILE A 21 16.41 36.96 8.23
N ARG A 22 17.70 37.17 7.99
CA ARG A 22 18.79 36.53 8.71
C ARG A 22 19.72 37.63 9.20
N ARG A 23 19.78 37.86 10.52
CA ARG A 23 20.54 38.98 11.08
C ARG A 23 22.06 38.78 11.06
N THR A 24 22.54 37.54 11.18
CA THR A 24 23.97 37.20 11.15
C THR A 24 24.27 36.10 10.12
N PRO A 25 25.45 36.12 9.45
CA PRO A 25 25.87 35.01 8.61
C PRO A 25 25.91 33.71 9.43
N GLY A 26 25.23 32.66 8.98
CA GLY A 26 25.11 31.40 9.74
C GLY A 26 23.89 31.28 10.66
N GLY A 27 23.18 32.37 10.99
CA GLY A 27 21.99 32.35 11.86
C GLY A 27 20.74 31.68 11.25
N GLY A 28 19.68 31.49 12.04
CA GLY A 28 18.38 31.01 11.55
C GLY A 28 17.58 32.08 10.79
N TRP A 29 16.63 31.64 9.96
CA TRP A 29 15.67 32.54 9.30
C TRP A 29 14.53 32.89 10.26
N THR A 30 14.18 34.18 10.33
CA THR A 30 13.06 34.67 11.12
C THR A 30 12.10 35.45 10.23
N LEU A 31 10.80 35.21 10.36
CA LEU A 31 9.79 36.03 9.70
C LEU A 31 9.82 37.44 10.29
N ASP A 32 10.03 38.44 9.44
CA ASP A 32 10.05 39.85 9.82
C ASP A 32 8.68 40.51 9.56
N MET A 33 8.09 40.24 8.40
CA MET A 33 6.75 40.74 8.07
C MET A 33 6.01 39.87 7.06
N ALA A 34 4.68 39.98 7.08
CA ALA A 34 3.79 39.41 6.08
C ALA A 34 2.83 40.50 5.55
N THR A 35 2.65 40.60 4.25
CA THR A 35 1.79 41.61 3.61
C THR A 35 1.19 41.11 2.30
N GLU A 36 0.01 41.61 1.92
CA GLU A 36 -0.59 41.33 0.61
C GLU A 36 0.04 42.18 -0.51
N ASN A 37 0.86 43.18 -0.17
CA ASN A 37 1.48 44.09 -1.12
C ASN A 37 2.90 43.66 -1.51
N ARG A 38 3.04 43.12 -2.72
CA ARG A 38 4.33 42.69 -3.31
C ARG A 38 5.38 43.79 -3.36
N ALA A 39 5.01 45.01 -3.74
CA ALA A 39 5.98 46.09 -3.92
C ALA A 39 6.54 46.55 -2.57
N ALA A 40 5.69 46.63 -1.55
CA ALA A 40 6.08 47.01 -0.20
C ALA A 40 7.08 46.03 0.41
N VAL A 41 6.81 44.71 0.34
CA VAL A 41 7.69 43.69 0.94
C VAL A 41 9.07 43.63 0.26
N ILE A 42 9.12 43.86 -1.06
CA ILE A 42 10.38 43.88 -1.81
C ILE A 42 11.20 45.12 -1.43
N SER A 43 10.56 46.31 -1.41
CA SER A 43 11.23 47.55 -1.00
C SER A 43 11.82 47.42 0.40
N THR A 44 11.05 46.89 1.37
CA THR A 44 11.56 46.72 2.73
C THR A 44 12.71 45.69 2.80
N ALA A 45 12.65 44.62 2.02
CA ALA A 45 13.74 43.65 1.95
C ALA A 45 15.03 44.28 1.40
N GLU A 46 14.92 45.12 0.36
CA GLU A 46 16.04 45.85 -0.24
C GLU A 46 16.60 46.91 0.72
N ASP A 47 15.75 47.66 1.41
CA ASP A 47 16.15 48.66 2.40
C ASP A 47 16.90 48.03 3.57
N LEU A 48 16.41 46.91 4.12
CA LEU A 48 17.08 46.20 5.22
C LEU A 48 18.47 45.68 4.82
N MET A 49 18.63 45.26 3.56
CA MET A 49 19.92 44.86 3.01
C MET A 49 20.85 46.06 2.77
N ALA A 50 20.33 47.16 2.22
CA ALA A 50 21.09 48.37 1.93
C ALA A 50 21.59 49.06 3.21
N GLU A 51 20.78 49.06 4.27
CA GLU A 51 21.13 49.60 5.58
C GLU A 51 22.08 48.69 6.39
N GLY A 52 22.40 47.50 5.88
CA GLY A 52 23.30 46.54 6.54
C GLY A 52 22.76 45.96 7.85
N LYS A 53 21.44 46.06 8.09
CA LYS A 53 20.78 45.57 9.32
C LYS A 53 20.66 44.04 9.36
N VAL A 54 20.82 43.38 8.21
CA VAL A 54 20.66 41.93 8.04
C VAL A 54 21.74 41.38 7.11
N ALA A 55 22.10 40.11 7.31
CA ALA A 55 23.08 39.38 6.50
C ALA A 55 22.47 38.72 5.26
N ALA A 56 21.16 38.41 5.29
CA ALA A 56 20.40 37.94 4.14
C ALA A 56 18.89 38.21 4.33
N VAL A 57 18.18 38.33 3.21
CA VAL A 57 16.71 38.43 3.15
C VAL A 57 16.15 37.45 2.13
N ARG A 58 14.97 36.90 2.40
CA ARG A 58 14.23 36.01 1.51
C ARG A 58 12.75 36.40 1.53
N VAL A 59 12.19 36.75 0.38
CA VAL A 59 10.76 37.00 0.23
C VAL A 59 10.11 35.79 -0.42
N THR A 60 9.07 35.23 0.22
CA THR A 60 8.22 34.20 -0.37
C THR A 60 6.84 34.75 -0.70
N LYS A 61 6.24 34.20 -1.74
CA LYS A 61 4.84 34.39 -2.10
C LYS A 61 4.10 33.12 -1.69
N GLU A 62 3.13 33.27 -0.80
CA GLU A 62 2.24 32.19 -0.39
C GLU A 62 0.94 32.32 -1.19
N THR A 63 0.55 31.26 -1.88
CA THR A 63 -0.73 31.18 -2.59
C THR A 63 -1.55 30.04 -2.03
N LEU A 64 -2.73 30.34 -1.49
CA LEU A 64 -3.65 29.32 -1.01
C LEU A 64 -4.24 28.53 -2.19
N ASP A 65 -4.08 27.21 -2.16
CA ASP A 65 -4.80 26.30 -3.04
C ASP A 65 -6.22 26.07 -2.48
N PRO A 66 -7.29 26.47 -3.19
CA PRO A 66 -8.65 26.37 -2.69
C PRO A 66 -9.17 24.92 -2.56
N GLU A 67 -8.57 23.95 -3.26
CA GLU A 67 -9.00 22.55 -3.20
C GLU A 67 -8.36 21.79 -2.04
N THR A 68 -7.06 22.02 -1.79
CA THR A 68 -6.31 21.31 -0.74
C THR A 68 -6.24 22.08 0.58
N ARG A 69 -6.55 23.40 0.56
CA ARG A 69 -6.31 24.35 1.66
C ARG A 69 -4.85 24.45 2.09
N GLU A 70 -3.92 24.03 1.25
CA GLU A 70 -2.48 24.15 1.48
C GLU A 70 -1.92 25.41 0.82
N PHE A 71 -0.85 25.98 1.40
CA PHE A 71 -0.14 27.12 0.81
C PHE A 71 1.00 26.63 -0.10
N GLN A 72 0.98 27.09 -1.34
CA GLN A 72 2.12 26.94 -2.25
C GLN A 72 3.07 28.13 -2.08
N SER A 73 4.25 27.86 -1.52
CA SER A 73 5.30 28.86 -1.28
C SER A 73 6.26 28.95 -2.47
N VAL A 74 6.46 30.14 -3.02
CA VAL A 74 7.47 30.41 -4.06
C VAL A 74 8.38 31.55 -3.61
N THR A 75 9.70 31.33 -3.58
CA THR A 75 10.65 32.41 -3.29
C THR A 75 10.73 33.37 -4.48
N ILE A 76 10.46 34.67 -4.25
CA ILE A 76 10.44 35.71 -5.28
C ILE A 76 11.64 36.66 -5.20
N LEU A 77 12.33 36.73 -4.05
CA LEU A 77 13.53 37.52 -3.86
C LEU A 77 14.44 36.83 -2.84
N ASN A 78 15.74 36.79 -3.10
CA ASN A 78 16.74 36.28 -2.16
C ASN A 78 18.04 37.10 -2.32
N LEU A 79 18.45 37.82 -1.29
CA LEU A 79 19.62 38.72 -1.31
C LEU A 79 20.54 38.44 -0.10
N GLY A 80 21.83 38.70 -0.26
CA GLY A 80 22.85 38.54 0.79
C GLY A 80 23.60 37.21 0.76
N ALA A 81 24.20 36.82 1.89
CA ALA A 81 24.92 35.56 2.04
C ALA A 81 23.95 34.37 2.15
N ALA A 82 23.20 34.15 1.07
CA ALA A 82 22.34 32.98 0.86
C ALA A 82 23.19 31.69 0.91
N GLU A 83 22.56 30.59 1.33
CA GLU A 83 23.21 29.32 1.66
C GLU A 83 24.38 28.94 0.73
N PRO A 84 25.49 28.40 1.25
CA PRO A 84 26.46 27.74 0.38
C PRO A 84 25.72 26.65 -0.39
N VAL A 85 25.76 26.73 -1.72
CA VAL A 85 25.19 25.72 -2.62
C VAL A 85 25.67 24.37 -2.11
N LYS A 86 24.76 23.54 -1.58
CA LYS A 86 25.10 22.19 -1.12
C LYS A 86 25.92 21.53 -2.22
N LYS A 87 27.16 21.14 -1.92
CA LYS A 87 27.98 20.37 -2.86
C LYS A 87 27.18 19.15 -3.29
N LYS A 88 26.80 19.13 -4.57
CA LYS A 88 25.94 18.10 -5.14
C LYS A 88 26.63 16.74 -4.97
N LYS A 89 25.89 15.73 -4.51
CA LYS A 89 26.37 14.35 -4.56
C LYS A 89 26.62 14.01 -6.03
N VAL A 90 27.86 13.67 -6.36
CA VAL A 90 28.18 13.05 -7.65
C VAL A 90 27.46 11.70 -7.65
N VAL A 91 26.61 11.47 -8.63
CA VAL A 91 25.99 10.16 -8.83
C VAL A 91 27.05 9.27 -9.47
N GLU A 92 27.64 8.37 -8.68
CA GLU A 92 28.51 7.32 -9.20
C GLU A 92 27.65 6.29 -9.96
N ASN A 93 28.19 5.73 -11.05
CA ASN A 93 27.53 4.76 -11.95
C ASN A 93 26.29 5.30 -12.69
N LEU A 94 26.51 6.23 -13.63
CA LEU A 94 25.47 6.61 -14.59
C LEU A 94 25.28 5.51 -15.63
N ASP A 95 24.04 5.08 -15.82
CA ASP A 95 23.66 4.20 -16.92
C ASP A 95 24.14 4.77 -18.27
N PRO A 96 24.50 3.93 -19.26
CA PRO A 96 24.88 4.43 -20.58
C PRO A 96 23.69 5.15 -21.27
N LEU A 97 23.99 6.22 -22.03
CA LEU A 97 22.99 6.87 -22.86
C LEU A 97 22.65 6.01 -24.08
N CYS A 98 21.41 6.10 -24.54
CA CYS A 98 21.04 5.62 -25.86
C CYS A 98 21.79 6.44 -26.92
N VAL A 99 22.49 5.76 -27.82
CA VAL A 99 23.31 6.35 -28.89
C VAL A 99 22.90 5.86 -30.28
N SER A 100 22.23 4.72 -30.35
CA SER A 100 21.71 4.08 -31.57
C SER A 100 20.19 3.93 -31.51
N PRO A 101 19.48 3.92 -32.66
CA PRO A 101 18.05 3.64 -32.70
C PRO A 101 17.64 2.33 -32.02
N GLN A 102 18.51 1.31 -32.03
CA GLN A 102 18.24 0.02 -31.42
C GLN A 102 18.15 0.12 -29.88
N ASP A 103 18.87 1.06 -29.28
CA ASP A 103 18.90 1.24 -27.83
C ASP A 103 17.52 1.66 -27.29
N LEU A 104 16.69 2.31 -28.12
CA LEU A 104 15.32 2.70 -27.77
C LEU A 104 14.37 1.50 -27.60
N TYR A 105 14.72 0.34 -28.17
CA TYR A 105 13.95 -0.89 -28.05
C TYR A 105 14.32 -1.72 -26.82
N THR A 106 15.26 -1.27 -25.99
CA THR A 106 15.54 -1.93 -24.71
C THR A 106 14.39 -1.74 -23.72
N VAL A 107 14.22 -2.68 -22.79
CA VAL A 107 13.16 -2.61 -21.75
C VAL A 107 13.23 -1.28 -20.98
N HIS A 108 14.43 -0.89 -20.55
CA HIS A 108 14.65 0.36 -19.80
C HIS A 108 14.33 1.61 -20.61
N ALA A 109 14.66 1.62 -21.91
CA ALA A 109 14.33 2.74 -22.77
C ALA A 109 12.82 2.85 -23.00
N ARG A 110 12.12 1.73 -23.26
CA ARG A 110 10.65 1.73 -23.41
C ARG A 110 9.92 2.14 -22.14
N GLU A 111 10.35 1.68 -20.97
CA GLU A 111 9.82 2.15 -19.68
C GLU A 111 10.04 3.66 -19.47
N ARG A 112 11.18 4.19 -19.93
CA ARG A 112 11.47 5.63 -19.86
C ARG A 112 10.62 6.43 -20.86
N ILE A 113 10.49 5.95 -22.10
CA ILE A 113 9.62 6.53 -23.14
C ILE A 113 8.17 6.56 -22.65
N GLY A 114 7.66 5.43 -22.12
CA GLY A 114 6.33 5.31 -21.56
C GLY A 114 6.02 6.34 -20.48
N ARG A 115 6.98 6.61 -19.58
CA ARG A 115 6.84 7.65 -18.54
C ARG A 115 6.95 9.08 -19.08
N LEU A 116 7.87 9.32 -20.02
CA LEU A 116 8.08 10.67 -20.57
C LEU A 116 6.89 11.12 -21.43
N LEU A 117 6.26 10.18 -22.14
CA LEU A 117 5.14 10.39 -23.05
C LEU A 117 3.80 9.88 -22.50
N GLU A 118 3.70 9.58 -21.19
CA GLU A 118 2.52 8.96 -20.57
C GLU A 118 1.21 9.65 -20.98
N GLY A 119 1.12 10.98 -20.81
CA GLY A 119 -0.09 11.71 -21.16
C GLY A 119 -0.41 11.72 -22.66
N TRP A 120 0.58 11.60 -23.55
CA TRP A 120 0.33 11.50 -24.99
C TRP A 120 -0.12 10.09 -25.38
N LEU A 121 0.58 9.07 -24.86
CA LEU A 121 0.27 7.65 -25.07
C LEU A 121 -1.13 7.30 -24.57
N GLU A 122 -1.54 7.84 -23.42
CA GLU A 122 -2.90 7.68 -22.90
C GLU A 122 -3.97 8.29 -23.82
N ARG A 123 -3.74 9.49 -24.36
CA ARG A 123 -4.65 10.12 -25.33
C ARG A 123 -4.81 9.31 -26.62
N LYS A 124 -3.74 8.63 -27.05
CA LYS A 124 -3.75 7.76 -28.22
C LYS A 124 -4.16 6.33 -27.91
N GLY A 125 -4.31 5.97 -26.64
CA GLY A 125 -4.55 4.61 -26.19
C GLY A 125 -3.47 3.64 -26.66
N ALA A 126 -2.20 4.06 -26.74
CA ALA A 126 -1.08 3.30 -27.31
C ALA A 126 0.04 3.05 -26.30
N THR A 127 0.83 2.01 -26.55
CA THR A 127 2.03 1.67 -25.75
C THR A 127 3.31 2.28 -26.32
N ALA A 128 4.40 2.32 -25.56
CA ALA A 128 5.71 2.72 -26.09
C ALA A 128 6.21 1.71 -27.13
N PHE A 129 5.90 0.43 -26.94
CA PHE A 129 6.09 -0.62 -27.92
C PHE A 129 5.39 -0.29 -29.24
N GLU A 130 4.10 0.07 -29.22
CA GLU A 130 3.38 0.46 -30.45
C GLU A 130 4.01 1.68 -31.11
N LEU A 131 4.35 2.71 -30.32
CA LEU A 131 4.98 3.94 -30.84
C LEU A 131 6.29 3.62 -31.59
N LEU A 132 7.11 2.71 -31.09
CA LEU A 132 8.38 2.37 -31.76
C LEU A 132 8.20 1.55 -33.04
N HIS A 133 7.06 0.91 -33.22
CA HIS A 133 6.83 -0.04 -34.31
C HIS A 133 5.80 0.43 -35.36
N ARG A 134 5.04 1.50 -35.08
CA ARG A 134 3.97 2.00 -35.95
C ARG A 134 4.31 3.35 -36.60
N PRO A 135 4.34 3.42 -37.95
CA PRO A 135 4.65 4.67 -38.64
C PRO A 135 3.61 5.77 -38.39
N ASP A 136 2.32 5.40 -38.30
CA ASP A 136 1.22 6.34 -38.10
C ASP A 136 1.31 7.04 -36.74
N LEU A 137 1.65 6.32 -35.66
CA LEU A 137 1.85 6.93 -34.34
C LEU A 137 3.05 7.88 -34.29
N VAL A 138 4.12 7.52 -34.99
CA VAL A 138 5.34 8.35 -35.06
C VAL A 138 5.07 9.63 -35.83
N GLU A 139 4.40 9.55 -36.99
CA GLU A 139 4.01 10.73 -37.77
C GLU A 139 3.11 11.68 -36.96
N GLU A 140 2.15 11.13 -36.19
CA GLU A 140 1.31 11.93 -35.30
C GLU A 140 2.08 12.59 -34.16
N LEU A 141 3.06 11.90 -33.55
CA LEU A 141 3.89 12.46 -32.49
C LEU A 141 4.80 13.57 -33.03
N GLU A 142 5.40 13.36 -34.21
CA GLU A 142 6.22 14.34 -34.90
C GLU A 142 5.40 15.59 -35.29
N ALA A 143 4.19 15.39 -35.81
CA ALA A 143 3.27 16.48 -36.15
C ALA A 143 2.81 17.29 -34.93
N SER A 144 2.71 16.67 -33.74
CA SER A 144 2.43 17.40 -32.49
C SER A 144 3.55 18.39 -32.15
N GLY A 145 4.82 17.99 -32.37
CA GLY A 145 6.05 18.75 -32.13
C GLY A 145 6.35 19.09 -30.66
N THR A 146 5.34 19.53 -29.91
CA THR A 146 5.44 20.00 -28.53
C THR A 146 5.64 18.86 -27.54
N ASP A 147 4.85 17.78 -27.62
CA ASP A 147 4.97 16.62 -26.73
C ASP A 147 6.37 15.98 -26.81
N LEU A 148 6.89 15.80 -28.04
CA LEU A 148 8.20 15.23 -28.29
C LEU A 148 9.33 16.11 -27.73
N GLN A 149 9.29 17.41 -28.02
CA GLN A 149 10.29 18.35 -27.52
C GLN A 149 10.30 18.41 -25.98
N HIS A 150 9.11 18.38 -25.36
CA HIS A 150 8.99 18.40 -23.92
C HIS A 150 9.52 17.12 -23.27
N ALA A 151 9.29 15.96 -23.90
CA ALA A 151 9.87 14.69 -23.47
C ALA A 151 11.41 14.70 -23.54
N ILE A 152 11.98 15.22 -24.63
CA ILE A 152 13.44 15.38 -24.81
C ILE A 152 14.03 16.28 -23.72
N GLN A 153 13.39 17.42 -23.43
CA GLN A 153 13.85 18.34 -22.39
C GLN A 153 13.82 17.70 -21.00
N LYS A 154 12.75 16.96 -20.67
CA LYS A 154 12.60 16.27 -19.37
C LYS A 154 13.74 15.27 -19.10
N VAL A 155 14.28 14.62 -20.13
CA VAL A 155 15.44 13.71 -19.97
C VAL A 155 16.77 14.44 -20.06
N ALA A 156 16.89 15.46 -20.91
CA ALA A 156 18.15 16.19 -21.12
C ALA A 156 18.61 16.96 -19.87
N ILE A 157 17.69 17.57 -19.12
CA ILE A 157 18.03 18.36 -17.92
C ILE A 157 18.74 17.53 -16.84
N PRO A 158 18.16 16.42 -16.32
CA PRO A 158 18.82 15.63 -15.29
C PRO A 158 20.09 14.94 -15.80
N GLU A 159 20.12 14.45 -17.04
CA GLU A 159 21.30 13.81 -17.63
C GLU A 159 22.47 14.81 -17.81
N ALA A 160 22.17 16.06 -18.18
CA ALA A 160 23.17 17.12 -18.33
C ALA A 160 23.83 17.44 -16.98
N GLN A 161 22.99 17.57 -15.95
CA GLN A 161 23.45 17.82 -14.58
C GLN A 161 24.29 16.66 -14.04
N ALA A 162 23.90 15.42 -14.33
CA ALA A 162 24.61 14.24 -13.86
C ALA A 162 25.97 14.05 -14.54
N ARG A 163 26.06 14.36 -15.84
CA ARG A 163 27.26 14.11 -16.67
C ARG A 163 28.19 15.31 -16.79
N GLY A 164 27.81 16.47 -16.25
CA GLY A 164 28.56 17.71 -16.42
C GLY A 164 28.57 18.22 -17.87
N LEU A 165 27.56 17.84 -18.67
CA LEU A 165 27.35 18.31 -20.03
C LEU A 165 26.38 19.49 -20.05
N THR A 166 26.34 20.24 -21.16
CA THR A 166 25.31 21.27 -21.30
C THR A 166 23.96 20.66 -21.68
N VAL A 167 22.87 21.25 -21.20
CA VAL A 167 21.50 20.82 -21.57
C VAL A 167 21.31 20.89 -23.08
N HIS A 168 21.87 21.91 -23.74
CA HIS A 168 21.78 22.10 -25.18
C HIS A 168 22.46 20.97 -25.96
N GLU A 169 23.65 20.51 -25.53
CA GLU A 169 24.33 19.37 -26.17
C GLU A 169 23.48 18.10 -26.09
N LEU A 170 22.90 17.79 -24.93
CA LEU A 170 22.07 16.60 -24.77
C LEU A 170 20.75 16.68 -25.53
N ILE A 171 20.10 17.84 -25.57
CA ILE A 171 18.90 18.04 -26.41
C ILE A 171 19.24 17.69 -27.85
N ARG A 172 20.34 18.24 -28.40
CA ARG A 172 20.75 17.95 -29.78
C ARG A 172 21.03 16.47 -30.02
N THR A 173 21.70 15.79 -29.08
CA THR A 173 21.99 14.35 -29.18
C THR A 173 20.70 13.52 -29.20
N PHE A 174 19.76 13.81 -28.30
CA PHE A 174 18.50 13.07 -28.25
C PHE A 174 17.60 13.38 -29.46
N THR A 175 17.53 14.64 -29.91
CA THR A 175 16.81 15.00 -31.15
C THR A 175 17.36 14.23 -32.34
N SER A 176 18.68 14.20 -32.54
CA SER A 176 19.30 13.46 -33.64
C SER A 176 19.10 11.94 -33.54
N LEU A 177 19.04 11.38 -32.32
CA LEU A 177 18.70 9.97 -32.12
C LEU A 177 17.25 9.69 -32.52
N VAL A 178 16.31 10.54 -32.11
CA VAL A 178 14.90 10.40 -32.44
C VAL A 178 14.70 10.50 -33.95
N GLU A 179 15.22 11.54 -34.60
CA GLU A 179 15.12 11.72 -36.06
C GLU A 179 15.62 10.51 -36.84
N ARG A 180 16.80 9.97 -36.48
CA ARG A 180 17.33 8.74 -37.11
C ARG A 180 16.45 7.52 -36.89
N THR A 181 15.76 7.45 -35.76
CA THR A 181 14.84 6.35 -35.43
C THR A 181 13.55 6.43 -36.24
N ILE A 182 12.97 7.64 -36.33
CA ILE A 182 11.79 7.93 -37.15
C ILE A 182 12.09 7.60 -38.62
N ASP A 183 13.20 8.14 -39.14
CA ASP A 183 13.64 7.91 -40.52
C ASP A 183 13.79 6.41 -40.85
N ARG A 184 14.38 5.65 -39.92
CA ARG A 184 14.56 4.20 -40.08
C ARG A 184 13.20 3.52 -40.21
N LEU A 185 12.29 3.77 -39.26
CA LEU A 185 10.97 3.15 -39.24
C LEU A 185 10.18 3.46 -40.52
N LEU A 186 10.12 4.73 -40.93
CA LEU A 186 9.39 5.13 -42.13
C LEU A 186 10.00 4.57 -43.41
N LYS A 187 11.33 4.43 -43.49
CA LYS A 187 12.01 3.81 -44.63
C LYS A 187 11.72 2.32 -44.71
N ASP A 188 11.80 1.62 -43.59
CA ASP A 188 11.60 0.16 -43.55
C ASP A 188 10.13 -0.23 -43.77
N PHE A 189 9.19 0.58 -43.28
CA PHE A 189 7.76 0.42 -43.60
C PHE A 189 7.49 0.58 -45.10
N ARG A 190 8.07 1.61 -45.75
CA ARG A 190 7.96 1.83 -47.19
C ARG A 190 8.56 0.72 -48.05
N LYS A 191 9.56 -0.02 -47.54
CA LYS A 191 10.13 -1.19 -48.23
C LYS A 191 9.18 -2.40 -48.25
N GLY A 192 8.19 -2.46 -47.36
CA GLY A 192 7.17 -3.52 -47.33
C GLY A 192 7.67 -4.89 -46.83
N GLY A 193 8.78 -4.94 -46.07
CA GLY A 193 9.33 -6.19 -45.52
C GLY A 193 8.72 -6.66 -44.20
N MET A 194 7.85 -5.83 -43.60
CA MET A 194 7.24 -6.08 -42.30
C MET A 194 6.18 -7.19 -42.40
N PRO A 195 6.11 -8.10 -41.41
CA PRO A 195 5.04 -9.08 -41.31
C PRO A 195 3.62 -8.51 -41.29
N ASP A 196 2.70 -9.16 -41.99
CA ASP A 196 1.26 -8.88 -41.97
C ASP A 196 0.56 -10.08 -41.34
N LEU A 197 0.38 -10.02 -40.02
CA LEU A 197 -0.08 -11.16 -39.22
C LEU A 197 -1.50 -11.59 -39.56
N ASP A 198 -2.34 -10.66 -40.02
CA ASP A 198 -3.73 -10.94 -40.41
C ASP A 198 -3.80 -11.73 -41.73
N LYS A 199 -2.79 -11.62 -42.58
CA LYS A 199 -2.70 -12.36 -43.85
C LYS A 199 -1.86 -13.63 -43.77
N GLU A 200 -0.65 -13.55 -43.19
CA GLU A 200 0.30 -14.67 -43.21
C GLU A 200 0.16 -15.62 -42.00
N GLY A 201 -0.45 -15.13 -40.91
CA GLY A 201 -0.59 -15.84 -39.65
C GLY A 201 0.65 -15.73 -38.76
N PHE A 202 0.43 -15.63 -37.44
CA PHE A 202 1.48 -15.29 -36.49
C PHE A 202 2.62 -16.33 -36.40
N ALA A 203 2.30 -17.62 -36.38
CA ALA A 203 3.32 -18.67 -36.34
C ALA A 203 4.26 -18.63 -37.56
N ARG A 204 3.70 -18.47 -38.76
CA ARG A 204 4.48 -18.41 -40.01
C ARG A 204 5.32 -17.15 -40.08
N ALA A 205 4.78 -16.01 -39.63
CA ALA A 205 5.55 -14.77 -39.52
C ALA A 205 6.77 -14.95 -38.59
N ALA A 206 6.55 -15.54 -37.41
CA ALA A 206 7.62 -15.78 -36.44
C ALA A 206 8.70 -16.73 -36.98
N GLU A 207 8.31 -17.80 -37.69
CA GLU A 207 9.25 -18.72 -38.36
C GLU A 207 10.06 -18.02 -39.45
N ARG A 208 9.39 -17.23 -40.31
CA ARG A 208 10.01 -16.51 -41.42
C ARG A 208 11.09 -15.55 -40.95
N VAL A 209 10.82 -14.79 -39.89
CA VAL A 209 11.77 -13.78 -39.39
C VAL A 209 12.78 -14.35 -38.40
N SER A 210 12.62 -15.59 -37.91
CA SER A 210 13.45 -16.15 -36.83
C SER A 210 14.96 -16.11 -37.10
N GLY A 211 15.36 -16.26 -38.37
CA GLY A 211 16.77 -16.21 -38.80
C GLY A 211 17.34 -14.81 -38.98
N ASP A 212 16.52 -13.76 -38.90
CA ASP A 212 16.94 -12.38 -39.15
C ASP A 212 17.63 -11.76 -37.91
N PRO A 213 18.71 -10.98 -38.08
CA PRO A 213 19.30 -10.21 -36.98
C PRO A 213 18.30 -9.26 -36.29
N GLU A 214 17.39 -8.67 -37.05
CA GLU A 214 16.36 -7.71 -36.62
C GLU A 214 15.00 -8.37 -36.37
N ARG A 215 14.97 -9.69 -36.20
CA ARG A 215 13.74 -10.49 -36.00
C ARG A 215 12.75 -9.94 -34.98
N ALA A 216 13.24 -9.39 -33.86
CA ALA A 216 12.39 -8.81 -32.82
C ALA A 216 11.71 -7.51 -33.28
N TYR A 217 12.44 -6.67 -34.01
CA TYR A 217 11.91 -5.44 -34.60
C TYR A 217 10.88 -5.75 -35.69
N LEU A 218 11.19 -6.69 -36.58
CA LEU A 218 10.29 -7.09 -37.66
C LEU A 218 9.00 -7.71 -37.11
N LEU A 219 9.11 -8.70 -36.21
CA LEU A 219 7.91 -9.32 -35.62
C LEU A 219 7.13 -8.30 -34.78
N GLY A 220 7.83 -7.40 -34.08
CA GLY A 220 7.20 -6.34 -33.29
C GLY A 220 6.35 -5.39 -34.14
N ALA A 221 6.80 -5.05 -35.35
CA ALA A 221 6.00 -4.29 -36.32
C ALA A 221 4.68 -5.00 -36.68
N GLY A 222 4.74 -6.31 -36.95
CA GLY A 222 3.55 -7.12 -37.20
C GLY A 222 2.59 -7.16 -36.01
N VAL A 223 3.12 -7.36 -34.80
CA VAL A 223 2.31 -7.40 -33.56
C VAL A 223 1.65 -6.04 -33.31
N ALA A 224 2.41 -4.94 -33.43
CA ALA A 224 1.89 -3.59 -33.24
C ALA A 224 0.79 -3.25 -34.26
N ALA A 225 0.94 -3.68 -35.52
CA ALA A 225 -0.08 -3.51 -36.54
C ALA A 225 -1.36 -4.32 -36.23
N SER A 226 -1.23 -5.57 -35.76
CA SER A 226 -2.37 -6.44 -35.45
C SER A 226 -3.22 -5.94 -34.26
N ILE A 227 -2.59 -5.27 -33.27
CA ILE A 227 -3.30 -4.69 -32.13
C ILE A 227 -3.81 -3.26 -32.37
N ALA A 228 -3.37 -2.61 -33.45
CA ALA A 228 -3.75 -1.23 -33.79
C ALA A 228 -5.26 -0.97 -33.89
N PRO A 229 -6.11 -1.89 -34.42
CA PRO A 229 -7.54 -1.65 -34.55
C PRO A 229 -8.31 -1.64 -33.22
N ALA A 230 -7.68 -2.06 -32.13
CA ALA A 230 -8.35 -2.20 -30.84
C ALA A 230 -8.75 -0.86 -30.22
N ARG A 231 -9.99 -0.79 -29.73
CA ARG A 231 -10.57 0.45 -29.17
C ARG A 231 -10.44 0.56 -27.65
N SER A 232 -10.00 -0.51 -27.00
CA SER A 232 -9.82 -0.58 -25.55
C SER A 232 -8.60 -1.41 -25.18
N TRP A 233 -8.08 -1.22 -23.97
CA TRP A 233 -6.97 -2.02 -23.45
C TRP A 233 -7.35 -3.49 -23.31
N SER A 234 -8.58 -3.79 -22.92
CA SER A 234 -9.09 -5.17 -22.83
C SER A 234 -9.12 -5.84 -24.21
N GLU A 235 -9.54 -5.12 -25.26
CA GLU A 235 -9.48 -5.63 -26.63
C GLU A 235 -8.05 -5.85 -27.11
N LYS A 236 -7.11 -4.94 -26.78
CA LYS A 236 -5.68 -5.12 -27.08
C LYS A 236 -5.12 -6.39 -26.43
N ILE A 237 -5.43 -6.61 -25.15
CA ILE A 237 -4.99 -7.82 -24.44
C ILE A 237 -5.61 -9.06 -25.07
N SER A 238 -6.91 -9.06 -25.36
CA SER A 238 -7.55 -10.19 -26.05
C SER A 238 -6.84 -10.53 -27.36
N ARG A 239 -6.52 -9.52 -28.20
CA ARG A 239 -5.75 -9.72 -29.43
C ARG A 239 -4.35 -10.27 -29.18
N LEU A 240 -3.64 -9.74 -28.18
CA LEU A 240 -2.31 -10.25 -27.79
C LEU A 240 -2.37 -11.71 -27.34
N LEU A 241 -3.42 -12.09 -26.61
CA LEU A 241 -3.64 -13.48 -26.19
C LEU A 241 -4.07 -14.38 -27.36
N ASP A 242 -4.82 -13.85 -28.33
CA ASP A 242 -5.14 -14.57 -29.57
C ASP A 242 -3.86 -14.86 -30.38
N LEU A 243 -2.94 -13.89 -30.44
CA LEU A 243 -1.61 -14.11 -31.01
C LEU A 243 -0.79 -15.13 -30.20
N ALA A 244 -0.87 -15.10 -28.87
CA ALA A 244 -0.20 -16.09 -28.02
C ALA A 244 -0.71 -17.52 -28.27
N ASP A 245 -2.03 -17.69 -28.41
CA ASP A 245 -2.65 -18.97 -28.77
C ASP A 245 -2.25 -19.42 -30.19
N ALA A 246 -2.06 -18.48 -31.11
CA ALA A 246 -1.61 -18.72 -32.49
C ALA A 246 -0.08 -18.79 -32.66
N ALA A 247 0.69 -18.73 -31.57
CA ALA A 247 2.14 -18.78 -31.60
C ALA A 247 2.66 -20.17 -32.01
N PRO A 248 3.90 -20.28 -32.51
CA PRO A 248 4.52 -21.58 -32.77
C PRO A 248 4.50 -22.49 -31.53
N ILE A 249 4.33 -23.80 -31.72
CA ILE A 249 4.18 -24.76 -30.61
C ILE A 249 5.50 -25.00 -29.88
N THR A 250 6.63 -25.02 -30.59
CA THR A 250 7.96 -25.31 -30.02
C THR A 250 9.08 -24.58 -30.77
N GLY A 251 10.23 -24.44 -30.12
CA GLY A 251 11.49 -23.99 -30.74
C GLY A 251 11.74 -22.48 -30.66
N PRO A 252 12.88 -22.02 -31.22
CA PRO A 252 13.27 -20.60 -31.17
C PRO A 252 12.20 -19.61 -31.69
N PRO A 253 11.41 -19.92 -32.74
CA PRO A 253 10.31 -19.05 -33.19
C PRO A 253 9.23 -18.82 -32.12
N ARG A 254 8.93 -19.83 -31.28
CA ARG A 254 7.98 -19.68 -30.17
C ARG A 254 8.52 -18.68 -29.14
N GLY A 255 9.78 -18.83 -28.74
CA GLY A 255 10.41 -17.92 -27.77
C GLY A 255 10.40 -16.47 -28.27
N LEU A 256 10.76 -16.26 -29.55
CA LEU A 256 10.68 -14.93 -30.18
C LEU A 256 9.25 -14.37 -30.16
N ALA A 257 8.27 -15.17 -30.58
CA ALA A 257 6.86 -14.77 -30.63
C ALA A 257 6.32 -14.33 -29.27
N LEU A 258 6.52 -15.14 -28.24
CA LEU A 258 6.03 -14.86 -26.90
C LEU A 258 6.75 -13.68 -26.27
N GLN A 259 8.09 -13.59 -26.39
CA GLN A 259 8.87 -12.43 -25.94
C GLN A 259 8.47 -11.13 -26.64
N THR A 260 7.93 -11.20 -27.86
CA THR A 260 7.47 -10.02 -28.61
C THR A 260 6.11 -9.55 -28.09
N ILE A 261 5.18 -10.49 -27.83
CA ILE A 261 3.86 -10.22 -27.23
C ILE A 261 3.97 -9.73 -25.79
N GLU A 262 4.94 -10.26 -25.04
CA GLU A 262 5.15 -9.95 -23.64
C GLU A 262 5.45 -8.46 -23.40
N GLN A 263 6.12 -7.79 -24.35
CA GLN A 263 6.50 -6.38 -24.23
C GLN A 263 5.30 -5.42 -24.13
N PRO A 264 4.37 -5.38 -25.10
CA PRO A 264 3.17 -4.56 -24.97
C PRO A 264 2.28 -5.02 -23.81
N LEU A 265 2.20 -6.32 -23.49
CA LEU A 265 1.46 -6.79 -22.31
C LEU A 265 2.01 -6.17 -21.01
N ALA A 266 3.33 -6.21 -20.81
CA ALA A 266 3.99 -5.63 -19.66
C ALA A 266 3.78 -4.11 -19.57
N GLU A 267 3.81 -3.41 -20.70
CA GLU A 267 3.55 -1.97 -20.76
C GLU A 267 2.10 -1.61 -20.43
N ILE A 268 1.13 -2.36 -20.95
CA ILE A 268 -0.31 -2.16 -20.63
C ILE A 268 -0.54 -2.36 -19.14
N LEU A 269 -0.05 -3.45 -18.56
CA LEU A 269 -0.21 -3.79 -17.14
C LEU A 269 0.61 -2.88 -16.21
N GLY A 270 1.72 -2.33 -16.72
CA GLY A 270 2.52 -1.33 -16.03
C GLY A 270 1.83 0.04 -15.95
N SER A 271 1.00 0.38 -16.93
CA SER A 271 0.23 1.62 -16.95
C SER A 271 -0.95 1.59 -15.96
N LYS A 272 -1.33 2.76 -15.42
CA LYS A 272 -2.47 2.84 -14.50
C LYS A 272 -3.78 2.54 -15.23
N THR A 273 -4.01 3.23 -16.35
CA THR A 273 -5.21 3.11 -17.17
C THR A 273 -5.39 1.74 -17.81
N GLY A 274 -4.31 1.11 -18.28
CA GLY A 274 -4.37 -0.25 -18.83
C GLY A 274 -4.76 -1.28 -17.77
N LEU A 275 -4.18 -1.19 -16.57
CA LEU A 275 -4.54 -2.07 -15.46
C LEU A 275 -6.01 -1.89 -15.05
N ASP A 276 -6.46 -0.65 -14.81
CA ASP A 276 -7.81 -0.37 -14.32
C ASP A 276 -8.90 -0.94 -15.25
N HIS A 277 -8.67 -0.99 -16.57
CA HIS A 277 -9.61 -1.61 -17.52
C HIS A 277 -9.66 -3.15 -17.47
N ILE A 278 -8.61 -3.80 -16.95
CA ILE A 278 -8.52 -5.27 -16.85
C ILE A 278 -9.14 -5.76 -15.54
N ILE A 279 -8.78 -5.08 -14.44
CA ILE A 279 -9.18 -5.47 -13.07
C ILE A 279 -10.48 -4.82 -12.61
N GLY A 280 -10.91 -3.71 -13.24
CA GLY A 280 -12.14 -2.98 -12.94
C GLY A 280 -11.89 -1.53 -12.52
N LEU A 281 -12.67 -0.60 -13.09
CA LEU A 281 -12.49 0.86 -12.94
C LEU A 281 -12.91 1.41 -11.56
N GLU A 282 -13.64 0.64 -10.75
CA GLU A 282 -14.27 1.11 -9.49
C GLU A 282 -13.60 0.60 -8.22
N LEU A 283 -12.42 -0.04 -8.34
CA LEU A 283 -11.72 -0.58 -7.18
C LEU A 283 -10.91 0.51 -6.47
N ASP A 284 -11.05 0.56 -5.14
CA ASP A 284 -10.09 1.26 -4.29
C ASP A 284 -8.69 0.61 -4.39
N LEU A 285 -7.66 1.27 -3.86
CA LEU A 285 -6.29 0.78 -3.95
C LEU A 285 -6.14 -0.65 -3.39
N GLY A 286 -6.84 -0.96 -2.29
CA GLY A 286 -6.86 -2.28 -1.70
C GLY A 286 -7.45 -3.35 -2.63
N GLY A 287 -8.57 -3.06 -3.27
CA GLY A 287 -9.22 -3.90 -4.26
C GLY A 287 -8.35 -4.08 -5.51
N GLN A 288 -7.70 -3.02 -5.99
CA GLN A 288 -6.78 -3.09 -7.12
C GLN A 288 -5.61 -4.03 -6.83
N MET A 289 -5.02 -3.93 -5.64
CA MET A 289 -3.92 -4.78 -5.21
C MET A 289 -4.35 -6.24 -5.02
N ALA A 290 -5.56 -6.46 -4.50
CA ALA A 290 -6.14 -7.80 -4.38
C ALA A 290 -6.35 -8.44 -5.76
N ALA A 291 -6.90 -7.69 -6.72
CA ALA A 291 -7.07 -8.13 -8.09
C ALA A 291 -5.72 -8.46 -8.76
N MET A 292 -4.72 -7.58 -8.61
CA MET A 292 -3.37 -7.82 -9.14
C MET A 292 -2.70 -9.06 -8.54
N THR A 293 -2.82 -9.24 -7.21
CA THR A 293 -2.26 -10.40 -6.52
C THR A 293 -2.89 -11.69 -7.03
N ARG A 294 -4.22 -11.70 -7.19
CA ARG A 294 -4.95 -12.82 -7.78
C ARG A 294 -4.61 -13.04 -9.24
N LEU A 295 -4.45 -11.99 -10.04
CA LEU A 295 -4.05 -12.07 -11.44
C LEU A 295 -2.67 -12.71 -11.62
N ALA A 296 -1.71 -12.35 -10.75
CA ALA A 296 -0.34 -12.84 -10.83
C ALA A 296 -0.16 -14.27 -10.29
N ALA A 297 -0.97 -14.70 -9.32
CA ALA A 297 -0.89 -16.03 -8.72
C ALA A 297 -2.28 -16.70 -8.60
N CYS A 298 -2.98 -16.82 -9.73
CA CYS A 298 -4.39 -17.25 -9.73
C CYS A 298 -4.62 -18.60 -9.06
N ASP A 299 -3.81 -19.61 -9.37
CA ASP A 299 -4.02 -20.97 -8.85
C ASP A 299 -3.83 -21.03 -7.34
N THR A 300 -2.82 -20.32 -6.82
CA THR A 300 -2.51 -20.26 -5.40
C THR A 300 -3.57 -19.47 -4.64
N VAL A 301 -3.98 -18.31 -5.16
CA VAL A 301 -4.98 -17.45 -4.52
C VAL A 301 -6.37 -18.09 -4.58
N ASP A 302 -6.75 -18.71 -5.69
CA ASP A 302 -8.04 -19.40 -5.81
C ASP A 302 -8.10 -20.63 -4.88
N ALA A 303 -6.99 -21.36 -4.70
CA ALA A 303 -6.91 -22.43 -3.70
C ALA A 303 -7.07 -21.87 -2.28
N LEU A 304 -6.39 -20.76 -1.96
CA LEU A 304 -6.51 -20.10 -0.67
C LEU A 304 -7.94 -19.60 -0.39
N MET A 305 -8.61 -19.02 -1.39
CA MET A 305 -10.01 -18.55 -1.27
C MET A 305 -10.99 -19.68 -0.92
N ARG A 306 -10.73 -20.92 -1.32
CA ARG A 306 -11.57 -22.08 -0.95
C ARG A 306 -11.42 -22.48 0.52
N ILE A 307 -10.27 -22.21 1.12
CA ILE A 307 -9.93 -22.60 2.49
C ILE A 307 -10.21 -21.45 3.46
N GLU A 308 -9.96 -20.21 3.04
CA GLU A 308 -10.00 -19.02 3.88
C GLU A 308 -11.09 -18.04 3.43
N PRO A 309 -12.27 -18.03 4.10
CA PRO A 309 -13.38 -17.13 3.75
C PRO A 309 -13.02 -15.64 3.85
N SER A 310 -12.07 -15.31 4.72
CA SER A 310 -11.57 -13.93 4.88
C SER A 310 -10.87 -13.43 3.61
N VAL A 311 -10.12 -14.29 2.93
CA VAL A 311 -9.47 -13.99 1.64
C VAL A 311 -10.51 -13.96 0.52
N ALA A 312 -11.47 -14.88 0.51
CA ALA A 312 -12.55 -14.87 -0.48
C ALA A 312 -13.36 -13.56 -0.46
N LYS A 313 -13.57 -12.96 0.72
CA LYS A 313 -14.30 -11.70 0.88
C LYS A 313 -13.57 -10.49 0.30
N ILE A 314 -12.23 -10.49 0.30
CA ILE A 314 -11.44 -9.33 -0.13
C ILE A 314 -10.99 -9.42 -1.60
N MET A 315 -10.90 -10.64 -2.15
CA MET A 315 -10.42 -10.87 -3.51
C MET A 315 -11.55 -10.62 -4.53
N PRO A 316 -11.45 -9.61 -5.40
CA PRO A 316 -12.48 -9.34 -6.39
C PRO A 316 -12.53 -10.45 -7.46
N PRO A 317 -13.69 -10.63 -8.12
CA PRO A 317 -13.78 -11.49 -9.30
C PRO A 317 -12.89 -10.94 -10.43
N LEU A 318 -12.22 -11.83 -11.14
CA LEU A 318 -11.49 -11.47 -12.35
C LEU A 318 -12.46 -11.41 -13.54
N SER A 319 -12.27 -10.44 -14.42
CA SER A 319 -12.95 -10.41 -15.73
C SER A 319 -12.55 -11.62 -16.59
N GLU A 320 -13.27 -11.89 -17.67
CA GLU A 320 -12.93 -12.97 -18.60
C GLU A 320 -11.52 -12.79 -19.20
N ALA A 321 -11.22 -11.58 -19.66
CA ALA A 321 -9.89 -11.24 -20.17
C ALA A 321 -8.79 -11.40 -19.11
N ALA A 322 -9.04 -10.95 -17.87
CA ALA A 322 -8.12 -11.12 -16.75
C ALA A 322 -7.93 -12.60 -16.39
N THR A 323 -8.97 -13.42 -16.47
CA THR A 323 -8.91 -14.86 -16.21
C THR A 323 -8.10 -15.58 -17.29
N ARG A 324 -8.25 -15.22 -18.55
CA ARG A 324 -7.45 -15.76 -19.66
C ARG A 324 -5.99 -15.36 -19.52
N LEU A 325 -5.73 -14.09 -19.20
CA LEU A 325 -4.38 -13.60 -18.92
C LEU A 325 -3.75 -14.33 -17.73
N ALA A 326 -4.49 -14.52 -16.64
CA ALA A 326 -4.02 -15.22 -15.44
C ALA A 326 -3.51 -16.64 -15.76
N LYS A 327 -4.19 -17.39 -16.63
CA LYS A 327 -3.75 -18.72 -17.06
C LYS A 327 -2.42 -18.68 -17.80
N TRP A 328 -2.23 -17.68 -18.66
CA TRP A 328 -0.96 -17.46 -19.35
C TRP A 328 0.15 -17.02 -18.38
N LEU A 329 -0.18 -16.20 -17.37
CA LEU A 329 0.76 -15.80 -16.32
C LEU A 329 1.12 -16.95 -15.37
N ALA A 330 0.30 -17.99 -15.24
CA ALA A 330 0.64 -19.17 -14.45
C ALA A 330 1.70 -20.05 -15.15
N ALA A 331 1.84 -19.92 -16.48
CA ALA A 331 2.88 -20.60 -17.25
C ALA A 331 4.25 -19.89 -17.13
N GLU A 332 5.30 -20.55 -17.62
CA GLU A 332 6.66 -19.97 -17.70
C GLU A 332 6.80 -18.94 -18.84
N ASP A 333 5.81 -18.87 -19.74
CA ASP A 333 5.87 -18.08 -20.97
C ASP A 333 5.82 -16.54 -20.76
N PHE A 334 5.19 -16.04 -19.68
CA PHE A 334 5.06 -14.59 -19.37
C PHE A 334 5.57 -14.21 -17.98
N GLU A 335 6.74 -14.72 -17.61
CA GLU A 335 7.36 -14.45 -16.32
C GLU A 335 7.63 -12.96 -16.07
N SER A 336 8.06 -12.19 -17.07
CA SER A 336 8.41 -10.78 -16.86
C SER A 336 7.18 -9.93 -16.60
N VAL A 337 6.04 -10.28 -17.20
CA VAL A 337 4.73 -9.64 -16.94
C VAL A 337 4.28 -9.95 -15.52
N ARG A 338 4.37 -11.21 -15.10
CA ARG A 338 4.04 -11.63 -13.73
C ARG A 338 4.89 -10.88 -12.71
N LEU A 339 6.19 -10.75 -12.95
CA LEU A 339 7.12 -10.01 -12.11
C LEU A 339 6.85 -8.49 -12.10
N ALA A 340 6.42 -7.91 -13.23
CA ALA A 340 6.03 -6.50 -13.29
C ALA A 340 4.80 -6.21 -12.40
N ILE A 341 3.80 -7.09 -12.43
CA ILE A 341 2.62 -7.01 -11.54
C ILE A 341 3.06 -7.12 -10.07
N ALA A 342 3.89 -8.11 -9.73
CA ALA A 342 4.37 -8.31 -8.36
C ALA A 342 5.12 -7.09 -7.82
N ARG A 343 6.06 -6.53 -8.61
CA ARG A 343 6.80 -5.31 -8.25
C ARG A 343 5.88 -4.11 -8.06
N ARG A 344 4.81 -4.00 -8.85
CA ARG A 344 3.80 -2.94 -8.69
C ARG A 344 3.03 -3.09 -7.38
N VAL A 345 2.57 -4.30 -7.05
CA VAL A 345 1.90 -4.58 -5.76
C VAL A 345 2.78 -4.17 -4.59
N VAL A 346 4.07 -4.53 -4.60
CA VAL A 346 5.02 -4.13 -3.54
C VAL A 346 5.23 -2.61 -3.49
N ARG A 347 5.30 -1.95 -4.64
CA ARG A 347 5.41 -0.48 -4.71
C ARG A 347 4.19 0.19 -4.09
N ASP A 348 2.98 -0.27 -4.43
CA ASP A 348 1.73 0.27 -3.91
C ASP A 348 1.56 -0.04 -2.40
N LEU A 349 1.99 -1.23 -1.92
CA LEU A 349 2.07 -1.54 -0.48
C LEU A 349 2.94 -0.54 0.27
N ASN A 350 4.10 -0.20 -0.28
CA ASN A 350 5.01 0.77 0.35
C ASN A 350 4.57 2.23 0.16
N GLY A 351 3.53 2.48 -0.64
CA GLY A 351 3.01 3.82 -0.90
C GLY A 351 2.22 4.39 0.29
N PRO A 352 2.11 5.73 0.39
CA PRO A 352 1.41 6.40 1.50
C PRO A 352 -0.12 6.42 1.37
N ARG A 353 -0.67 6.04 0.21
CA ARG A 353 -2.11 6.09 -0.06
C ARG A 353 -2.85 5.04 0.79
N ARG A 354 -4.02 5.39 1.33
CA ARG A 354 -4.93 4.48 2.06
C ARG A 354 -5.41 3.35 1.13
N LEU A 355 -5.48 2.11 1.63
CA LEU A 355 -6.00 0.98 0.84
C LEU A 355 -7.51 1.13 0.65
N ARG A 356 -8.22 1.48 1.72
CA ARG A 356 -9.66 1.74 1.72
C ARG A 356 -9.97 3.09 2.35
N PRO A 357 -10.00 4.17 1.54
CA PRO A 357 -10.45 5.47 2.02
C PRO A 357 -11.87 5.39 2.58
N GLY A 358 -12.08 5.85 3.82
CA GLY A 358 -13.39 5.85 4.47
C GLY A 358 -13.81 4.53 5.16
N ASP A 359 -13.05 3.45 5.03
CA ASP A 359 -13.33 2.16 5.67
C ASP A 359 -12.06 1.58 6.33
N ALA A 360 -11.74 2.08 7.53
CA ALA A 360 -10.54 1.67 8.27
C ALA A 360 -10.57 0.19 8.69
N ALA A 361 -11.75 -0.33 9.05
CA ALA A 361 -11.92 -1.75 9.39
C ALA A 361 -11.68 -2.65 8.17
N GLY A 362 -12.23 -2.27 7.01
CA GLY A 362 -11.96 -2.93 5.74
C GLY A 362 -10.51 -2.83 5.30
N GLU A 363 -9.82 -1.73 5.59
CA GLU A 363 -8.37 -1.61 5.33
C GLU A 363 -7.55 -2.65 6.10
N ILE A 364 -7.85 -2.89 7.38
CA ILE A 364 -7.20 -3.96 8.17
C ILE A 364 -7.50 -5.34 7.55
N ALA A 365 -8.75 -5.58 7.16
CA ALA A 365 -9.16 -6.85 6.56
C ALA A 365 -8.47 -7.11 5.20
N VAL A 366 -8.40 -6.10 4.34
CA VAL A 366 -7.68 -6.18 3.06
C VAL A 366 -6.19 -6.40 3.31
N MET A 367 -5.58 -5.70 4.27
CA MET A 367 -4.17 -5.87 4.59
C MET A 367 -3.88 -7.31 5.02
N ARG A 368 -4.70 -7.88 5.91
CA ARG A 368 -4.59 -9.29 6.33
C ARG A 368 -4.73 -10.26 5.15
N GLY A 369 -5.75 -10.07 4.31
CA GLY A 369 -6.00 -10.95 3.16
C GLY A 369 -4.87 -10.89 2.13
N LEU A 370 -4.33 -9.70 1.85
CA LEU A 370 -3.15 -9.52 1.01
C LEU A 370 -1.91 -10.17 1.63
N ALA A 371 -1.72 -10.07 2.95
CA ALA A 371 -0.60 -10.71 3.64
C ALA A 371 -0.65 -12.23 3.50
N MET A 372 -1.83 -12.83 3.69
CA MET A 372 -2.03 -14.27 3.50
C MET A 372 -1.76 -14.69 2.05
N ALA A 373 -2.32 -13.95 1.07
CA ALA A 373 -2.19 -14.27 -0.35
C ALA A 373 -0.76 -14.13 -0.87
N LEU A 374 -0.07 -13.03 -0.54
CA LEU A 374 1.31 -12.80 -0.97
C LEU A 374 2.30 -13.72 -0.25
N THR A 375 2.02 -14.11 0.99
CA THR A 375 2.82 -15.13 1.70
C THR A 375 2.63 -16.51 1.08
N ALA A 376 1.39 -16.88 0.72
CA ALA A 376 1.12 -18.15 0.05
C ALA A 376 1.76 -18.22 -1.34
N ALA A 377 1.83 -17.08 -2.05
CA ALA A 377 2.48 -16.96 -3.36
C ALA A 377 3.99 -16.59 -3.27
N ALA A 378 4.57 -16.58 -2.07
CA ALA A 378 6.00 -16.32 -1.91
C ALA A 378 6.82 -17.45 -2.57
N GLY A 379 7.93 -17.08 -3.22
CA GLY A 379 8.78 -17.98 -4.01
C GLY A 379 8.43 -18.04 -5.50
N SER A 380 7.16 -17.87 -5.89
CA SER A 380 6.77 -17.77 -7.31
C SER A 380 6.65 -16.33 -7.80
N LEU A 381 6.25 -15.40 -6.91
CA LEU A 381 6.10 -13.98 -7.23
C LEU A 381 7.21 -13.09 -6.67
N LEU A 382 7.54 -13.30 -5.39
CA LEU A 382 8.41 -12.44 -4.59
C LEU A 382 9.17 -13.29 -3.57
N GLN A 383 10.32 -12.79 -3.11
CA GLN A 383 11.03 -13.42 -2.00
C GLN A 383 10.26 -13.18 -0.68
N ALA A 384 10.27 -14.16 0.22
CA ALA A 384 9.53 -14.08 1.48
C ALA A 384 9.96 -12.85 2.32
N ASP A 385 11.25 -12.53 2.32
CA ASP A 385 11.81 -11.38 3.04
C ASP A 385 11.28 -10.04 2.49
N GLU A 386 11.11 -9.92 1.17
CA GLU A 386 10.55 -8.72 0.54
C GLU A 386 9.08 -8.51 0.92
N VAL A 387 8.30 -9.58 0.93
CA VAL A 387 6.90 -9.56 1.37
C VAL A 387 6.81 -9.12 2.84
N GLN A 388 7.61 -9.74 3.72
CA GLN A 388 7.63 -9.40 5.14
C GLN A 388 8.05 -7.94 5.39
N ALA A 389 9.05 -7.44 4.66
CA ALA A 389 9.50 -6.05 4.75
C ALA A 389 8.40 -5.07 4.30
N ALA A 390 7.73 -5.34 3.17
CA ALA A 390 6.65 -4.51 2.66
C ALA A 390 5.48 -4.41 3.65
N PHE A 391 5.08 -5.53 4.27
CA PHE A 391 4.01 -5.53 5.27
C PHE A 391 4.39 -4.88 6.59
N THR A 392 5.66 -4.99 7.01
CA THR A 392 6.18 -4.26 8.17
C THR A 392 6.16 -2.75 7.94
N GLN A 393 6.53 -2.30 6.74
CA GLN A 393 6.47 -0.89 6.36
C GLN A 393 5.02 -0.41 6.29
N ARG A 394 4.12 -1.16 5.62
CA ARG A 394 2.70 -0.82 5.50
C ARG A 394 2.01 -0.75 6.86
N SER A 395 2.32 -1.68 7.76
CA SER A 395 1.72 -1.73 9.10
C SER A 395 2.00 -0.48 9.94
N ARG A 396 3.04 0.32 9.62
CA ARG A 396 3.28 1.63 10.27
C ARG A 396 2.11 2.59 10.07
N MET A 397 1.42 2.53 8.93
CA MET A 397 0.26 3.36 8.65
C MET A 397 -0.97 3.00 9.48
N LEU A 398 -1.08 1.74 9.92
CA LEU A 398 -2.22 1.27 10.72
C LEU A 398 -2.09 1.68 12.20
N VAL A 399 -0.91 2.11 12.63
CA VAL A 399 -0.61 2.49 14.02
C VAL A 399 -0.34 3.98 14.19
N THR A 400 -0.68 4.80 13.19
CA THR A 400 -0.69 6.26 13.32
C THR A 400 -1.90 6.71 14.13
N SER A 401 -1.79 7.86 14.81
CA SER A 401 -2.90 8.47 15.56
C SER A 401 -4.14 8.62 14.68
N ASP A 402 -3.96 9.18 13.49
CA ASP A 402 -5.05 9.55 12.58
C ASP A 402 -5.78 8.30 12.07
N PHE A 403 -5.06 7.20 11.83
CA PHE A 403 -5.68 5.94 11.45
C PHE A 403 -6.48 5.34 12.59
N VAL A 404 -5.89 5.28 13.80
CA VAL A 404 -6.53 4.68 14.98
C VAL A 404 -7.77 5.48 15.38
N GLU A 405 -7.71 6.81 15.34
CA GLU A 405 -8.85 7.69 15.60
C GLU A 405 -9.99 7.45 14.60
N ALA A 406 -9.67 7.40 13.31
CA ALA A 406 -10.64 7.07 12.27
C ALA A 406 -11.21 5.64 12.42
N TYR A 407 -10.40 4.69 12.88
CA TYR A 407 -10.80 3.30 13.08
C TYR A 407 -11.75 3.12 14.27
N LEU A 408 -11.53 3.84 15.37
CA LEU A 408 -12.38 3.79 16.56
C LEU A 408 -13.65 4.65 16.43
N GLY A 409 -13.78 5.44 15.36
CA GLY A 409 -15.02 6.14 15.03
C GLY A 409 -15.39 7.26 16.02
N GLY A 410 -14.40 7.93 16.62
CA GLY A 410 -14.65 9.15 17.43
C GLY A 410 -15.30 8.92 18.81
N GLY A 411 -15.33 7.69 19.33
CA GLY A 411 -15.77 7.38 20.69
C GLY A 411 -17.23 6.95 20.86
N ASP A 412 -17.97 6.76 19.75
CA ASP A 412 -19.35 6.28 19.75
C ASP A 412 -19.48 4.80 20.18
N GLN A 413 -18.37 4.06 20.17
CA GLN A 413 -18.29 2.66 20.57
C GLN A 413 -18.20 2.50 22.09
N THR A 414 -18.64 1.36 22.64
CA THR A 414 -18.37 1.07 24.06
C THR A 414 -16.88 0.87 24.28
N ALA A 415 -16.37 1.13 25.50
CA ALA A 415 -14.97 0.89 25.84
C ALA A 415 -14.55 -0.57 25.65
N ARG A 416 -15.52 -1.50 25.71
CA ARG A 416 -15.30 -2.89 25.36
C ARG A 416 -15.08 -3.06 23.86
N ASP A 417 -15.97 -2.53 23.03
CA ASP A 417 -15.86 -2.66 21.56
C ASP A 417 -14.58 -1.97 21.05
N GLU A 418 -14.18 -0.85 21.68
CA GLU A 418 -12.90 -0.20 21.44
C GLU A 418 -11.72 -1.12 21.79
N ALA A 419 -11.75 -1.79 22.95
CA ALA A 419 -10.69 -2.73 23.34
C ALA A 419 -10.63 -3.97 22.43
N GLU A 420 -11.78 -4.50 22.00
CA GLU A 420 -11.84 -5.61 21.04
C GLU A 420 -11.32 -5.18 19.65
N SER A 421 -11.64 -3.96 19.21
CA SER A 421 -11.13 -3.37 17.97
C SER A 421 -9.62 -3.15 18.03
N LEU A 422 -9.09 -2.59 19.12
CA LEU A 422 -7.66 -2.42 19.33
C LEU A 422 -6.92 -3.76 19.42
N MET A 423 -7.55 -4.78 20.00
CA MET A 423 -7.01 -6.14 20.00
C MET A 423 -6.95 -6.70 18.57
N TRP A 424 -8.01 -6.51 17.77
CA TRP A 424 -8.01 -6.87 16.36
C TRP A 424 -6.88 -6.15 15.59
N LEU A 425 -6.65 -4.87 15.87
CA LEU A 425 -5.51 -4.14 15.30
C LEU A 425 -4.16 -4.78 15.69
N VAL A 426 -3.95 -5.13 16.97
CA VAL A 426 -2.72 -5.80 17.44
C VAL A 426 -2.49 -7.14 16.73
N GLU A 427 -3.55 -7.93 16.51
CA GLU A 427 -3.45 -9.23 15.81
C GLU A 427 -3.06 -9.08 14.34
N ASN A 428 -3.47 -7.98 13.70
CA ASN A 428 -3.28 -7.78 12.27
C ASN A 428 -2.11 -6.84 11.95
N VAL A 429 -1.38 -6.32 12.93
CA VAL A 429 -0.19 -5.51 12.69
C VAL A 429 1.07 -6.37 12.63
N ILE A 430 1.92 -6.13 11.62
CA ILE A 430 3.16 -6.88 11.39
C ILE A 430 4.38 -6.07 11.82
N GLY A 431 5.33 -6.73 12.49
CA GLY A 431 6.59 -6.15 12.97
C GLY A 431 6.55 -5.72 14.43
N GLY A 432 7.61 -6.03 15.18
CA GLY A 432 7.65 -5.84 16.65
C GLY A 432 7.43 -4.39 17.10
N ALA A 433 8.01 -3.41 16.40
CA ALA A 433 7.80 -1.99 16.73
C ALA A 433 6.34 -1.55 16.52
N ASN A 434 5.71 -2.00 15.44
CA ASN A 434 4.31 -1.68 15.15
C ASN A 434 3.38 -2.39 16.15
N LYS A 435 3.66 -3.66 16.50
CA LYS A 435 2.92 -4.40 17.53
C LYS A 435 2.99 -3.70 18.89
N ARG A 436 4.17 -3.26 19.31
CA ARG A 436 4.34 -2.47 20.54
C ARG A 436 3.53 -1.17 20.49
N GLN A 437 3.51 -0.47 19.35
CA GLN A 437 2.73 0.76 19.20
C GLN A 437 1.21 0.50 19.27
N ALA A 438 0.71 -0.54 18.58
CA ALA A 438 -0.69 -0.97 18.71
C ALA A 438 -1.03 -1.38 20.16
N GLY A 439 -0.12 -2.10 20.81
CA GLY A 439 -0.22 -2.50 22.22
C GLY A 439 -0.31 -1.30 23.18
N ARG A 440 0.35 -0.18 22.88
CA ARG A 440 0.22 1.05 23.66
C ARG A 440 -1.18 1.66 23.59
N TYR A 441 -1.82 1.66 22.42
CA TYR A 441 -3.21 2.10 22.29
C TYR A 441 -4.14 1.19 23.10
N LEU A 442 -3.98 -0.13 22.99
CA LEU A 442 -4.74 -1.11 23.77
C LEU A 442 -4.55 -0.92 25.29
N ALA A 443 -3.30 -0.74 25.73
CA ALA A 443 -2.97 -0.48 27.13
C ALA A 443 -3.63 0.81 27.65
N ALA A 444 -3.59 1.89 26.86
CA ALA A 444 -4.23 3.15 27.21
C ALA A 444 -5.76 3.01 27.32
N GLY A 445 -6.39 2.29 26.38
CA GLY A 445 -7.84 2.03 26.42
C GLY A 445 -8.26 1.22 27.65
N ILE A 446 -7.51 0.16 27.99
CA ILE A 446 -7.79 -0.70 29.14
C ILE A 446 -7.49 0.00 30.48
N ALA A 447 -6.47 0.86 30.52
CA ALA A 447 -6.15 1.66 31.70
C ALA A 447 -7.16 2.80 31.93
N ALA A 448 -7.96 3.17 30.94
CA ALA A 448 -8.90 4.27 31.04
C ALA A 448 -10.00 3.99 32.08
N LEU A 449 -10.37 5.03 32.84
CA LEU A 449 -11.45 4.95 33.82
C LEU A 449 -12.80 4.56 33.19
N ARG A 450 -13.00 4.91 31.91
CA ARG A 450 -14.19 4.54 31.14
C ARG A 450 -14.34 3.02 31.03
N PHE A 451 -13.26 2.31 30.67
CA PHE A 451 -13.24 0.85 30.57
C PHE A 451 -13.63 0.21 31.91
N GLU A 452 -13.04 0.67 33.00
CA GLU A 452 -13.37 0.19 34.35
C GLU A 452 -14.85 0.43 34.69
N LYS A 453 -15.35 1.65 34.47
CA LYS A 453 -16.75 2.02 34.78
C LYS A 453 -17.76 1.20 33.98
N GLU A 454 -17.54 1.03 32.69
CA GLU A 454 -18.45 0.29 31.82
C GLU A 454 -18.50 -1.20 32.21
N PHE A 455 -17.36 -1.82 32.52
CA PHE A 455 -17.35 -3.20 32.97
C PHE A 455 -17.96 -3.38 34.37
N ARG A 456 -17.81 -2.42 35.28
CA ARG A 456 -18.40 -2.51 36.62
C ARG A 456 -19.91 -2.26 36.59
N TYR A 457 -20.33 -1.15 35.99
CA TYR A 457 -21.71 -0.64 36.08
C TYR A 457 -22.56 -0.86 34.82
N GLY A 458 -22.00 -1.50 33.79
CA GLY A 458 -22.74 -1.82 32.56
C GLY A 458 -23.91 -2.79 32.75
N PRO A 459 -24.75 -2.97 31.73
CA PRO A 459 -26.02 -3.71 31.82
C PRO A 459 -25.84 -5.24 31.96
N ASP A 460 -24.67 -5.77 31.61
CA ASP A 460 -24.38 -7.20 31.71
C ASP A 460 -24.31 -7.71 33.15
N THR A 461 -24.63 -8.99 33.33
CA THR A 461 -24.43 -9.69 34.61
C THR A 461 -22.93 -9.83 34.92
N ALA A 462 -22.58 -9.94 36.21
CA ALA A 462 -21.19 -10.08 36.64
C ALA A 462 -20.48 -11.29 36.00
N ALA A 463 -21.18 -12.42 35.85
CA ALA A 463 -20.64 -13.60 35.19
C ALA A 463 -20.28 -13.34 33.72
N VAL A 464 -21.14 -12.64 32.98
CA VAL A 464 -20.91 -12.28 31.57
C VAL A 464 -19.74 -11.29 31.44
N LYS A 465 -19.68 -10.28 32.33
CA LYS A 465 -18.56 -9.32 32.39
C LYS A 465 -17.22 -10.03 32.63
N LEU A 466 -17.16 -10.93 33.60
CA LEU A 466 -15.96 -11.72 33.90
C LEU A 466 -15.54 -12.61 32.73
N GLN A 467 -16.50 -13.25 32.05
CA GLN A 467 -16.21 -14.07 30.89
C GLN A 467 -15.63 -13.25 29.73
N LYS A 468 -16.17 -12.05 29.48
CA LYS A 468 -15.68 -11.11 28.47
C LYS A 468 -14.26 -10.63 28.79
N LEU A 469 -13.98 -10.27 30.05
CA LEU A 469 -12.64 -9.89 30.51
C LEU A 469 -11.65 -11.07 30.38
N ALA A 470 -12.07 -12.29 30.70
CA ALA A 470 -11.25 -13.50 30.53
C ALA A 470 -10.92 -13.76 29.05
N ALA A 471 -11.87 -13.55 28.14
CA ALA A 471 -11.66 -13.67 26.71
C ALA A 471 -10.65 -12.62 26.21
N LEU A 472 -10.81 -11.36 26.63
CA LEU A 472 -9.88 -10.28 26.28
C LEU A 472 -8.46 -10.57 26.82
N GLN A 473 -8.31 -10.97 28.08
CA GLN A 473 -7.01 -11.29 28.69
C GLN A 473 -6.27 -12.41 27.94
N ARG A 474 -6.99 -13.43 27.47
CA ARG A 474 -6.44 -14.51 26.64
C ARG A 474 -6.11 -14.06 25.21
N ALA A 475 -6.89 -13.15 24.64
CA ALA A 475 -6.60 -12.55 23.34
C ALA A 475 -5.28 -11.75 23.42
N VAL A 476 -5.08 -10.95 24.47
CA VAL A 476 -3.85 -10.17 24.65
C VAL A 476 -2.61 -11.09 24.72
N ALA A 477 -2.68 -12.21 25.44
CA ALA A 477 -1.58 -13.19 25.48
C ALA A 477 -1.26 -13.79 24.10
N ARG A 478 -2.26 -14.02 23.26
CA ARG A 478 -2.10 -14.61 21.92
C ARG A 478 -1.84 -13.58 20.82
N GLY A 479 -1.94 -12.29 21.13
CA GLY A 479 -1.74 -11.18 20.20
C GLY A 479 -0.32 -11.03 19.66
N GLY A 480 0.64 -11.79 20.17
CA GLY A 480 2.04 -11.75 19.75
C GLY A 480 2.75 -10.44 20.13
N LEU A 481 2.32 -9.82 21.23
CA LEU A 481 3.05 -8.76 21.93
C LEU A 481 4.21 -9.37 22.74
N ALA A 482 5.23 -8.57 23.04
CA ALA A 482 6.30 -9.00 23.95
C ALA A 482 5.75 -9.11 25.40
N PRO A 483 6.33 -9.97 26.26
CA PRO A 483 5.90 -10.12 27.65
C PRO A 483 5.81 -8.80 28.43
N GLU A 484 6.80 -7.93 28.25
CA GLU A 484 6.82 -6.59 28.83
C GLU A 484 5.66 -5.68 28.40
N ASP A 485 5.11 -5.89 27.20
CA ASP A 485 4.01 -5.10 26.66
C ASP A 485 2.63 -5.68 27.05
N TYR A 486 2.46 -7.01 27.06
CA TYR A 486 1.14 -7.60 27.36
C TYR A 486 0.88 -7.86 28.84
N GLN A 487 1.90 -8.13 29.66
CA GLN A 487 1.70 -8.45 31.08
C GLN A 487 1.00 -7.32 31.85
N PRO A 488 1.38 -6.02 31.70
CA PRO A 488 0.68 -4.93 32.39
C PRO A 488 -0.80 -4.83 31.99
N ILE A 489 -1.10 -5.10 30.72
CA ILE A 489 -2.47 -5.10 30.20
C ILE A 489 -3.27 -6.23 30.87
N GLN A 490 -2.70 -7.44 30.94
CA GLN A 490 -3.36 -8.58 31.57
C GLN A 490 -3.62 -8.37 33.06
N VAL A 491 -2.67 -7.76 33.79
CA VAL A 491 -2.83 -7.41 35.21
C VAL A 491 -4.00 -6.45 35.37
N LYS A 492 -4.06 -5.37 34.58
CA LYS A 492 -5.16 -4.40 34.67
C LYS A 492 -6.51 -5.02 34.34
N ILE A 493 -6.61 -5.90 33.34
CA ILE A 493 -7.83 -6.66 33.06
C ILE A 493 -8.24 -7.53 34.28
N GLY A 494 -7.26 -8.19 34.89
CA GLY A 494 -7.45 -8.99 36.10
C GLY A 494 -7.98 -8.17 37.28
N ASP A 495 -7.42 -6.98 37.51
CA ASP A 495 -7.85 -6.05 38.55
C ASP A 495 -9.29 -5.60 38.37
N VAL A 496 -9.67 -5.22 37.13
CA VAL A 496 -11.06 -4.86 36.79
C VAL A 496 -11.99 -6.04 37.02
N GLY A 497 -11.58 -7.27 36.64
CA GLY A 497 -12.33 -8.48 36.96
C GLY A 497 -12.48 -8.69 38.46
N GLY A 498 -11.44 -8.42 39.24
CA GLY A 498 -11.47 -8.41 40.69
C GLY A 498 -12.51 -7.44 41.26
N MET A 499 -12.64 -6.24 40.68
CA MET A 499 -13.64 -5.26 41.11
C MET A 499 -15.06 -5.70 40.76
N VAL A 500 -15.28 -6.21 39.54
CA VAL A 500 -16.59 -6.72 39.09
C VAL A 500 -17.07 -7.86 39.99
N GLU A 501 -16.19 -8.80 40.31
CA GLU A 501 -16.52 -9.91 41.20
C GLU A 501 -16.87 -9.41 42.61
N ALA A 502 -16.09 -8.47 43.15
CA ALA A 502 -16.30 -7.93 44.49
C ALA A 502 -17.60 -7.12 44.62
N ASP A 503 -17.91 -6.28 43.63
CA ASP A 503 -19.14 -5.49 43.58
C ASP A 503 -20.39 -6.40 43.56
N ALA A 504 -20.33 -7.50 42.81
CA ALA A 504 -21.41 -8.47 42.69
C ALA A 504 -21.44 -9.53 43.81
N ARG A 505 -20.36 -9.64 44.61
CA ARG A 505 -20.13 -10.74 45.57
C ARG A 505 -20.39 -12.10 44.92
N LEU A 506 -19.90 -12.30 43.71
CA LEU A 506 -20.25 -13.45 42.89
C LEU A 506 -19.80 -14.76 43.54
N ILE A 507 -18.55 -14.82 44.02
CA ILE A 507 -18.00 -16.04 44.64
C ILE A 507 -18.76 -16.41 45.93
N PRO A 508 -18.98 -15.48 46.88
CA PRO A 508 -19.83 -15.76 48.04
C PRO A 508 -21.25 -16.21 47.68
N THR A 509 -21.85 -15.63 46.64
CA THR A 509 -23.22 -15.96 46.20
C THR A 509 -23.29 -17.36 45.60
N LEU A 510 -22.33 -17.72 44.74
CA LEU A 510 -22.22 -19.06 44.16
C LEU A 510 -21.98 -20.13 45.23
N ALA A 511 -21.16 -19.85 46.25
CA ALA A 511 -20.92 -20.79 47.35
C ALA A 511 -22.20 -21.11 48.15
N ARG A 512 -23.10 -20.12 48.28
CA ARG A 512 -24.36 -20.22 49.03
C ARG A 512 -25.56 -20.68 48.19
N THR A 513 -25.41 -20.77 46.88
CA THR A 513 -26.49 -21.20 45.99
C THR A 513 -26.89 -22.65 46.31
N PRO A 514 -28.20 -22.98 46.34
CA PRO A 514 -28.70 -24.34 46.56
C PRO A 514 -28.46 -25.19 45.31
N ALA A 515 -27.20 -25.55 45.07
CA ALA A 515 -26.75 -26.43 44.00
C ALA A 515 -25.86 -27.56 44.57
N PRO A 516 -25.75 -28.71 43.88
CA PRO A 516 -24.88 -29.81 44.29
C PRO A 516 -23.44 -29.34 44.57
N PRO A 517 -22.80 -29.76 45.68
CA PRO A 517 -21.46 -29.32 46.05
C PRO A 517 -20.41 -29.53 44.95
N GLY A 518 -20.44 -30.64 44.21
CA GLY A 518 -19.53 -30.90 43.10
C GLY A 518 -19.72 -29.95 41.92
N GLN A 519 -20.97 -29.52 41.64
CA GLN A 519 -21.24 -28.52 40.61
C GLN A 519 -20.71 -27.13 41.01
N LYS A 520 -20.87 -26.75 42.29
CA LYS A 520 -20.30 -25.51 42.83
C LYS A 520 -18.77 -25.50 42.75
N LEU A 521 -18.14 -26.62 43.11
CA LEU A 521 -16.69 -26.79 42.99
C LEU A 521 -16.22 -26.63 41.54
N MET A 522 -16.89 -27.25 40.57
CA MET A 522 -16.55 -27.13 39.15
C MET A 522 -16.61 -25.68 38.67
N LEU A 523 -17.67 -24.93 39.02
CA LEU A 523 -17.79 -23.51 38.66
C LEU A 523 -16.65 -22.67 39.26
N MET A 524 -16.27 -22.91 40.51
CA MET A 524 -15.15 -22.22 41.16
C MET A 524 -13.80 -22.56 40.51
N LEU A 525 -13.59 -23.82 40.14
CA LEU A 525 -12.39 -24.23 39.43
C LEU A 525 -12.28 -23.57 38.05
N LYS A 526 -13.38 -23.48 37.29
CA LYS A 526 -13.42 -22.77 36.01
C LYS A 526 -13.09 -21.28 36.13
N LEU A 527 -13.58 -20.61 37.18
CA LEU A 527 -13.21 -19.23 37.49
C LEU A 527 -11.72 -19.12 37.84
N ALA A 528 -11.18 -20.11 38.57
CA ALA A 528 -9.81 -20.10 39.09
C ALA A 528 -8.73 -20.41 38.04
N ILE A 529 -9.06 -21.13 36.97
CA ILE A 529 -8.13 -21.43 35.86
C ILE A 529 -8.15 -20.38 34.73
N GLY A 530 -8.96 -19.33 34.86
CA GLY A 530 -9.05 -18.30 33.84
C GLY A 530 -10.05 -18.56 32.71
N GLU A 531 -10.93 -19.58 32.83
CA GLU A 531 -11.90 -19.95 31.78
C GLU A 531 -13.07 -18.95 31.75
N THR A 532 -13.64 -18.65 32.92
CA THR A 532 -14.85 -17.82 33.07
C THR A 532 -14.62 -16.51 33.82
N ALA A 533 -13.42 -16.29 34.36
CA ALA A 533 -12.97 -15.02 34.92
C ALA A 533 -11.51 -14.75 34.51
N PRO A 534 -11.06 -13.50 34.40
CA PRO A 534 -9.66 -13.22 34.12
C PRO A 534 -8.78 -13.66 35.30
N ASN A 535 -7.57 -14.12 34.99
CA ASN A 535 -6.53 -14.37 35.99
C ASN A 535 -6.22 -13.08 36.75
N GLY A 536 -5.99 -13.21 38.06
CA GLY A 536 -5.86 -12.09 38.99
C GLY A 536 -6.81 -12.24 40.18
N PRO A 537 -7.19 -11.13 40.85
CA PRO A 537 -7.86 -11.18 42.15
C PRO A 537 -9.18 -11.99 42.18
N ALA A 538 -9.96 -11.97 41.09
CA ALA A 538 -11.19 -12.77 41.01
C ALA A 538 -10.89 -14.28 40.94
N ALA A 539 -9.95 -14.70 40.08
CA ALA A 539 -9.52 -16.08 39.97
C ALA A 539 -8.86 -16.58 41.27
N ASP A 540 -8.08 -15.74 41.94
CA ASP A 540 -7.42 -16.08 43.21
C ASP A 540 -8.44 -16.35 44.34
N ARG A 541 -9.48 -15.51 44.44
CA ARG A 541 -10.57 -15.74 45.39
C ARG A 541 -11.35 -17.01 45.06
N ALA A 542 -11.59 -17.28 43.77
CA ALA A 542 -12.27 -18.50 43.35
C ALA A 542 -11.43 -19.75 43.66
N ARG A 543 -10.11 -19.66 43.50
CA ARG A 543 -9.15 -20.72 43.87
C ARG A 543 -9.20 -21.03 45.35
N GLN A 544 -9.18 -20.00 46.21
CA GLN A 544 -9.27 -20.18 47.66
C GLN A 544 -10.58 -20.86 48.06
N GLU A 545 -11.70 -20.44 47.48
CA GLU A 545 -13.01 -21.02 47.76
C GLU A 545 -13.15 -22.45 47.21
N ALA A 546 -12.62 -22.73 46.01
CA ALA A 546 -12.56 -24.08 45.46
C ALA A 546 -11.80 -25.03 46.39
N MET A 547 -10.63 -24.62 46.89
CA MET A 547 -9.83 -25.42 47.82
C MET A 547 -10.54 -25.66 49.15
N ARG A 548 -11.38 -24.72 49.59
CA ARG A 548 -12.26 -24.90 50.75
C ARG A 548 -13.34 -25.96 50.48
N LEU A 549 -13.99 -25.91 49.32
CA LEU A 549 -15.04 -26.85 48.92
C LEU A 549 -14.51 -28.28 48.75
N VAL A 550 -13.29 -28.48 48.24
CA VAL A 550 -12.64 -29.81 48.10
C VAL A 550 -12.45 -30.51 49.45
N ARG A 551 -12.28 -29.74 50.53
CA ARG A 551 -12.05 -30.26 51.88
C ARG A 551 -13.33 -30.65 52.62
N GLN A 552 -14.50 -30.29 52.10
CA GLN A 552 -15.79 -30.60 52.72
C GLN A 552 -16.20 -32.06 52.46
N GLU A 553 -16.75 -32.70 53.49
CA GLU A 553 -17.21 -34.10 53.41
C GLU A 553 -18.36 -34.27 52.41
N ASP A 554 -19.32 -33.33 52.39
CA ASP A 554 -20.44 -33.33 51.44
C ASP A 554 -19.97 -33.28 49.98
N THR A 555 -18.92 -32.50 49.68
CA THR A 555 -18.34 -32.44 48.34
C THR A 555 -17.67 -33.76 47.95
N ARG A 556 -16.98 -34.41 48.88
CA ARG A 556 -16.36 -35.72 48.64
C ARG A 556 -17.41 -36.80 48.42
N ALA A 557 -18.50 -36.76 49.18
CA ALA A 557 -19.64 -37.67 49.02
C ALA A 557 -20.35 -37.46 47.67
N ASP A 558 -20.60 -36.22 47.25
CA ASP A 558 -21.20 -35.90 45.94
C ASP A 558 -20.31 -36.33 44.77
N LEU A 559 -18.99 -36.11 44.87
CA LEU A 559 -18.04 -36.55 43.83
C LEU A 559 -17.90 -38.07 43.77
N ALA A 560 -17.93 -38.78 44.92
CA ALA A 560 -17.92 -40.23 44.96
C ALA A 560 -19.19 -40.84 44.33
N ALA A 561 -20.34 -40.16 44.48
CA ALA A 561 -21.59 -40.56 43.85
C ALA A 561 -21.66 -40.24 42.34
N ASN A 562 -20.75 -39.40 41.81
CA ASN A 562 -20.75 -38.96 40.41
C ASN A 562 -19.35 -39.11 39.76
N PRO A 563 -18.98 -40.32 39.30
CA PRO A 563 -17.63 -40.59 38.77
C PRO A 563 -17.20 -39.70 37.61
N GLU A 564 -18.11 -39.33 36.70
CA GLU A 564 -17.82 -38.43 35.58
C GLU A 564 -17.40 -37.02 36.03
N ARG A 565 -18.09 -36.47 37.04
CA ARG A 565 -17.74 -35.16 37.62
C ARG A 565 -16.41 -35.21 38.36
N MET A 566 -16.10 -36.35 39.00
CA MET A 566 -14.81 -36.56 39.66
C MET A 566 -13.64 -36.46 38.68
N THR A 567 -13.79 -37.04 37.48
CA THR A 567 -12.79 -36.92 36.41
C THR A 567 -12.61 -35.47 35.97
N GLN A 568 -13.70 -34.77 35.67
CA GLN A 568 -13.65 -33.35 35.25
C GLN A 568 -13.01 -32.44 36.31
N VAL A 569 -13.33 -32.63 37.59
CA VAL A 569 -12.74 -31.88 38.70
C VAL A 569 -11.24 -32.18 38.84
N ARG A 570 -10.82 -33.43 38.65
CA ARG A 570 -9.40 -33.81 38.68
C ARG A 570 -8.61 -33.13 37.56
N ASP A 571 -9.16 -33.12 36.35
CA ASP A 571 -8.54 -32.45 35.20
C ASP A 571 -8.40 -30.94 35.43
N LEU A 572 -9.45 -30.29 35.97
CA LEU A 572 -9.41 -28.87 36.30
C LEU A 572 -8.40 -28.55 37.42
N ILE A 573 -8.27 -29.41 38.44
CA ILE A 573 -7.27 -29.25 39.51
C ILE A 573 -5.85 -29.43 38.94
N GLN A 574 -5.65 -30.37 38.01
CA GLN A 574 -4.36 -30.55 37.34
C GLN A 574 -3.99 -29.32 36.50
N GLN A 575 -4.94 -28.77 35.74
CA GLN A 575 -4.73 -27.53 34.98
C GLN A 575 -4.42 -26.34 35.91
N LEU A 576 -5.11 -26.23 37.04
CA LEU A 576 -4.85 -25.21 38.04
C LEU A 576 -3.43 -25.32 38.62
N GLY A 577 -2.91 -26.55 38.81
CA GLY A 577 -1.54 -26.79 39.25
C GLY A 577 -0.47 -26.53 38.19
N GLN A 578 -0.84 -26.49 36.91
CA GLN A 578 0.04 -26.10 35.80
C GLN A 578 0.00 -24.58 35.51
N ALA A 579 -1.07 -23.91 35.94
CA ALA A 579 -1.30 -22.47 35.77
C ALA A 579 -0.81 -21.62 36.98
N ALA A 580 -0.29 -22.27 38.02
CA ALA A 580 0.37 -21.65 39.17
C ALA A 580 1.88 -21.74 39.01
#